data_AF-A0A7X9I843-F1
#
_entry.id   AF-A0A7X9I843-F1
#
_cell.length_a   1.000
_cell.length_b   1.000
_cell.length_c   1.000
_cell.angle_alpha   90.00
_cell.angle_beta   90.00
_cell.angle_gamma   90.00
#
_symmetry.space_group_name_H-M   'P 1'
#
loop_
_entity.id
_entity.type
_entity.pdbx_description
1 polymer ?
#
loop_
_entity_poly.entity_id
_entity_poly.type
_entity_poly.pdbx_seq_one_letter_code
_entity_poly.pdbx_strand_id
1 'polypeptide(L)' 'METLTDVSTALLTAYDMSKALDKAMMIDRTGLIEKKKK' A
#
# COMPACT_ATOMS: atom_id res chain seq x y z
N MET A 1 11.75 -7.80 -0.28
CA MET A 1 11.43 -6.42 0.14
C MET A 1 10.64 -5.71 -0.95
N GLU A 2 11.06 -5.90 -2.20
CA GLU A 2 10.47 -5.46 -3.46
C GLU A 2 8.94 -5.47 -3.47
N THR A 3 8.29 -6.62 -3.20
CA THR A 3 6.81 -6.70 -3.20
C THR A 3 6.13 -5.78 -2.19
N LEU A 4 6.70 -5.62 -0.99
CA LEU A 4 6.14 -4.71 0.01
C LEU A 4 6.36 -3.25 -0.37
N THR A 5 7.51 -2.95 -0.99
CA THR A 5 7.79 -1.63 -1.54
C THR A 5 6.80 -1.28 -2.65
N ASP A 6 6.60 -2.18 -3.61
CA ASP A 6 5.69 -1.97 -4.75
C ASP A 6 4.25 -1.70 -4.27
N VAL A 7 3.75 -2.52 -3.34
CA VAL A 7 2.39 -2.35 -2.79
C VAL A 7 2.28 -1.03 -2.02
N SER A 8 3.29 -0.67 -1.23
CA SER A 8 3.28 0.59 -0.48
C SER A 8 3.28 1.79 -1.42
N THR A 9 4.06 1.77 -2.49
CA THR A 9 4.08 2.82 -3.51
C THR A 9 2.73 2.91 -4.22
N ALA A 10 2.14 1.78 -4.62
CA ALA A 10 0.82 1.77 -5.26
C ALA A 10 -0.28 2.35 -4.35
N LEU A 11 -0.25 2.02 -3.06
CA LEU A 11 -1.19 2.56 -2.07
C LEU A 11 -0.99 4.07 -1.87
N LEU A 12 0.26 4.55 -1.84
CA LEU A 12 0.55 5.98 -1.78
C LEU A 12 0.11 6.72 -3.04
N THR A 13 0.19 6.10 -4.23
CA THR A 13 -0.36 6.68 -5.46
C THR A 13 -1.89 6.81 -5.38
N ALA A 14 -2.58 5.77 -4.89
CA ALA A 14 -4.03 5.82 -4.69
C ALA A 14 -4.43 6.89 -3.66
N TYR A 15 -3.65 7.02 -2.58
CA TYR A 15 -3.81 8.08 -1.60
C TYR A 15 -3.65 9.46 -2.23
N ASP A 16 -2.60 9.67 -3.04
CA ASP A 16 -2.35 10.96 -3.69
C ASP A 16 -3.53 11.42 -4.57
N MET A 17 -4.14 10.50 -5.31
CA MET A 17 -5.30 10.77 -6.15
C MET A 17 -6.58 11.05 -5.35
N SER A 18 -6.71 10.49 -4.13
CA SER A 18 -7.98 10.46 -3.38
C SER A 18 -7.99 11.33 -2.11
N LYS A 19 -6.84 11.82 -1.65
CA LYS A 19 -6.68 12.58 -0.39
C LYS A 19 -7.51 13.86 -0.28
N ALA A 20 -8.01 14.38 -1.40
CA ALA A 20 -8.92 15.53 -1.42
C ALA A 20 -10.37 15.14 -1.09
N LEU A 21 -10.75 13.88 -1.35
CA LEU A 21 -12.09 13.34 -1.12
C LEU A 21 -12.25 12.89 0.34
N ASP A 22 -11.23 12.23 0.88
CA ASP A 22 -11.17 11.79 2.27
C ASP A 22 -9.84 12.18 2.90
N LYS A 23 -9.90 13.12 3.86
CA LYS A 23 -8.72 13.61 4.58
C LYS A 23 -8.32 12.72 5.76
N ALA A 24 -9.17 11.79 6.17
CA ALA A 24 -8.91 10.85 7.26
C ALA A 24 -8.43 9.48 6.75
N MET A 25 -8.23 9.34 5.44
CA MET A 25 -7.76 8.11 4.82
C MET A 25 -6.49 7.59 5.50
N MET A 26 -6.45 6.29 5.80
CA MET A 26 -5.27 5.62 6.37
C MET A 26 -4.95 4.37 5.56
N ILE A 27 -3.66 4.20 5.25
CA ILE A 27 -3.12 2.93 4.79
C ILE A 27 -2.71 2.15 6.04
N ASP A 28 -3.34 1.02 6.28
CA ASP A 28 -3.07 0.14 7.43
C ASP A 28 -3.00 -1.33 7.00
N ARG A 29 -2.40 -2.17 7.84
CA ARG A 29 -2.30 -3.64 7.67
C ARG A 29 -1.60 -4.09 6.38
N THR A 30 -0.67 -3.31 5.86
CA THR A 30 0.22 -3.76 4.78
C THR A 30 1.20 -4.81 5.31
N GLY A 31 1.16 -6.00 4.73
CA GLY A 31 1.95 -7.12 5.19
C GLY A 31 2.06 -8.22 4.14
N LEU A 32 3.05 -9.10 4.31
CA LEU A 32 3.28 -10.21 3.41
C LEU A 32 2.41 -11.40 3.85
N ILE A 33 1.46 -11.80 3.01
CA ILE A 33 0.56 -12.93 3.31
C ILE A 33 1.24 -14.27 3.04
N GLU A 34 2.02 -14.36 1.96
CA GLU A 34 2.75 -15.58 1.60
C GLU A 34 4.05 -15.20 0.89
N LYS A 35 5.11 -15.96 1.17
CA LYS A 35 6.33 -15.97 0.33
C LYS A 35 6.69 -17.41 0.03
N LYS A 36 6.36 -17.86 -1.18
CA LYS A 36 6.76 -19.18 -1.65
C LYS A 36 8.28 -19.23 -1.78
N LYS A 37 8.89 -20.19 -1.10
CA LYS A 37 10.27 -20.59 -1.36
C LYS A 37 10.24 -21.72 -2.39
N LYS A 38 11.06 -21.60 -3.43
CA LYS A 38 11.47 -22.76 -4.21
C LYS A 38 12.58 -23.48 -3.46
#